data_AF-A0AA35AHH5-F1
#
_entry.id   AF-A0AA35AHH5-F1
#
_cell.length_a   1.000
_cell.length_b   1.000
_cell.length_c   1.000
_cell.angle_alpha   90.00
_cell.angle_beta   90.00
_cell.angle_gamma   90.00
#
_symmetry.space_group_name_H-M   'P 1'
#
loop_
_entity.id
_entity.type
_entity.pdbx_description
1 polymer ?
#
loop_
_entity_poly.entity_id
_entity_poly.type
_entity_poly.pdbx_seq_one_letter_code
_entity_poly.pdbx_strand_id
1 'polypeptide(L)'
;MLHDHLAECLEKKGLYRRAAERWAKVMVQLSDDQKRKVAAQKRAECLRKARRTPVSPVNLTEIKQAVNRLHSELGMGFEERRVFRRYKGTGEQNTSGNARSKKC
;
A
#
# COMPACT_ATOMS: atom_id res chain seq x y z
N MET A 1 -12.45 -37.10 -4.78
CA MET A 1 -12.00 -35.74 -5.14
C MET A 1 -12.84 -34.72 -4.37
N LEU A 2 -12.27 -33.58 -3.96
CA LEU A 2 -12.97 -32.53 -3.21
C LEU A 2 -13.42 -31.41 -4.16
N HIS A 3 -14.71 -31.15 -4.21
CA HIS A 3 -15.33 -30.14 -5.07
C HIS A 3 -16.13 -29.14 -4.23
N ASP A 4 -15.85 -27.86 -4.45
CA ASP A 4 -16.67 -26.75 -3.93
C ASP A 4 -16.88 -25.76 -5.07
N HIS A 5 -18.10 -25.70 -5.59
CA HIS A 5 -18.42 -24.91 -6.78
C HIS A 5 -18.08 -23.42 -6.60
N LEU A 6 -18.31 -22.87 -5.41
CA LEU A 6 -18.02 -21.48 -5.12
C LEU A 6 -16.52 -21.21 -5.09
N ALA A 7 -15.74 -22.06 -4.42
CA ALA A 7 -14.29 -21.94 -4.37
C ALA A 7 -13.67 -22.03 -5.76
N GLU A 8 -14.09 -23.01 -6.57
CA GLU A 8 -13.61 -23.20 -7.94
C GLU A 8 -14.00 -22.04 -8.86
N CYS A 9 -15.21 -21.49 -8.71
CA CYS A 9 -15.64 -20.31 -9.45
C CYS A 9 -14.81 -19.06 -9.08
N LEU A 10 -14.46 -18.89 -7.81
CA LEU A 10 -13.60 -17.80 -7.34
C LEU A 10 -12.16 -17.93 -7.86
N GLU A 11 -11.63 -19.16 -7.91
CA GLU A 11 -10.32 -19.45 -8.52
C GLU A 11 -10.29 -19.10 -10.01
N LYS A 12 -11.32 -19.53 -10.77
CA LYS A 12 -11.45 -19.21 -12.20
C LYS A 12 -11.56 -17.70 -12.47
N LYS A 13 -12.22 -16.97 -11.57
CA LYS A 13 -12.33 -15.50 -11.62
C LYS A 13 -11.06 -14.77 -11.15
N GLY A 14 -10.03 -15.50 -10.68
CA GLY A 14 -8.78 -14.91 -10.17
C GLY A 14 -8.91 -14.22 -8.81
N LEU A 15 -10.04 -14.40 -8.10
CA LEU A 15 -10.30 -13.82 -6.79
C LEU A 15 -9.68 -14.68 -5.67
N TYR A 16 -8.36 -14.85 -5.72
CA TYR A 16 -7.64 -15.85 -4.94
C TYR A 16 -7.74 -15.67 -3.41
N ARG A 17 -7.83 -14.43 -2.90
CA ARG A 17 -8.06 -14.20 -1.45
C ARG A 17 -9.40 -14.75 -0.99
N ARG A 18 -10.47 -14.46 -1.75
CA ARG A 18 -11.84 -14.93 -1.45
C ARG A 18 -11.95 -16.45 -1.63
N ALA A 19 -11.29 -17.00 -2.65
CA ALA A 19 -11.19 -18.44 -2.83
C ALA A 19 -10.50 -19.11 -1.64
N ALA A 20 -9.37 -18.56 -1.16
CA ALA A 20 -8.68 -19.08 0.02
C ALA A 20 -9.56 -19.08 1.27
N GLU A 21 -10.31 -18.00 1.52
CA GLU A 21 -11.28 -17.94 2.62
C GLU A 21 -12.37 -19.02 2.51
N ARG A 22 -12.90 -19.23 1.29
CA ARG A 22 -13.88 -20.30 1.06
C ARG A 22 -13.28 -21.68 1.35
N TRP A 23 -12.05 -21.95 0.90
CA TRP A 23 -11.36 -23.20 1.21
C TRP A 23 -11.12 -23.43 2.71
N ALA A 24 -10.90 -22.38 3.51
CA ALA A 24 -10.86 -22.52 4.97
C ALA A 24 -12.21 -22.92 5.57
N LYS A 25 -13.31 -22.31 5.09
CA LYS A 25 -14.65 -22.71 5.54
C LYS A 25 -14.97 -24.16 5.18
N VAL A 26 -14.62 -24.58 3.96
CA VAL A 26 -14.76 -25.98 3.52
C VAL A 26 -13.93 -26.92 4.40
N MET A 27 -12.71 -26.55 4.75
CA MET A 27 -11.83 -27.36 5.61
C MET A 27 -12.44 -27.64 6.99
N VAL A 28 -13.11 -26.65 7.61
CA VAL A 28 -13.77 -26.81 8.92
C VAL A 28 -14.99 -27.74 8.84
N GLN A 29 -15.67 -27.78 7.69
CA GLN A 29 -16.87 -28.59 7.48
C GLN A 29 -16.57 -30.05 7.12
N LEU A 30 -15.31 -30.37 6.79
CA LEU A 30 -14.90 -31.71 6.37
C LEU A 30 -14.50 -32.57 7.57
N SER A 31 -15.17 -33.72 7.70
CA SER A 31 -14.83 -34.75 8.70
C SER A 31 -13.63 -35.62 8.28
N ASP A 32 -13.35 -35.70 6.98
CA ASP A 32 -12.31 -36.54 6.39
C ASP A 32 -10.98 -35.79 6.27
N ASP A 33 -9.97 -36.26 7.00
CA ASP A 33 -8.60 -35.73 7.03
C ASP A 33 -7.95 -35.65 5.65
N GLN A 34 -8.19 -36.63 4.78
CA GLN A 34 -7.62 -36.63 3.44
C GLN A 34 -8.20 -35.49 2.60
N LYS A 35 -9.52 -35.25 2.73
CA LYS A 35 -10.17 -34.09 2.10
C LYS A 35 -9.73 -32.77 2.72
N ARG A 36 -9.52 -32.72 4.05
CA ARG A 36 -8.96 -31.52 4.71
C ARG A 36 -7.58 -31.18 4.18
N LYS A 37 -6.71 -32.18 3.96
CA LYS A 37 -5.38 -31.98 3.37
C LYS A 37 -5.46 -31.37 1.97
N VAL A 38 -6.37 -31.87 1.14
CA VAL A 38 -6.61 -31.30 -0.21
C VAL A 38 -7.13 -29.86 -0.13
N ALA A 39 -8.08 -29.57 0.76
CA ALA A 39 -8.60 -28.21 0.98
C ALA A 39 -7.48 -27.25 1.45
N ALA A 40 -6.61 -27.72 2.35
CA ALA A 40 -5.47 -26.96 2.85
C ALA A 40 -4.46 -26.65 1.73
N GLN A 41 -4.17 -27.63 0.88
CA GLN A 41 -3.30 -27.45 -0.29
C GLN A 41 -3.88 -26.41 -1.26
N LYS A 42 -5.17 -26.51 -1.60
CA LYS A 42 -5.84 -25.52 -2.47
C LYS A 42 -5.86 -24.11 -1.87
N ARG A 43 -6.09 -24.00 -0.55
CA ARG A 43 -5.99 -22.72 0.17
C ARG A 43 -4.59 -22.12 0.07
N ALA A 44 -3.55 -22.93 0.30
CA ALA A 44 -2.16 -22.47 0.22
C ALA A 44 -1.80 -21.99 -1.21
N GLU A 45 -2.27 -22.70 -2.24
CA GLU A 45 -2.08 -22.31 -3.63
C GLU A 45 -2.77 -20.98 -3.95
N CYS A 46 -4.02 -20.82 -3.52
CA CYS A 46 -4.73 -19.54 -3.64
C CYS A 46 -3.97 -18.40 -2.96
N LEU A 47 -3.46 -18.59 -1.74
CA LEU A 47 -2.68 -17.56 -1.05
C LEU A 47 -1.38 -17.23 -1.78
N ARG A 48 -0.73 -18.22 -2.40
CA ARG A 48 0.46 -18.01 -3.24
C ARG A 48 0.11 -17.16 -4.46
N LYS A 49 -0.98 -17.47 -5.18
CA LYS A 49 -1.45 -16.69 -6.33
C LYS A 49 -1.96 -15.29 -5.95
N ALA A 50 -2.48 -15.15 -4.73
CA ALA A 50 -2.94 -13.88 -4.19
C ALA A 50 -1.80 -12.94 -3.76
N ARG A 51 -0.57 -13.45 -3.59
CA ARG A 51 0.58 -12.58 -3.29
C ARG A 51 0.79 -11.67 -4.49
N ARG A 52 0.73 -10.36 -4.25
CA ARG A 52 1.20 -9.38 -5.22
C ARG A 52 2.66 -9.66 -5.52
N THR A 53 3.02 -9.63 -6.80
CA THR A 53 4.42 -9.51 -7.20
C THR A 53 5.00 -8.32 -6.41
N PRO A 54 6.11 -8.49 -5.69
CA PRO A 54 6.76 -7.37 -5.05
C PRO A 54 7.04 -6.33 -6.13
N VAL A 55 6.40 -5.17 -6.02
CA VAL A 55 6.72 -4.04 -6.89
C VAL A 55 8.18 -3.70 -6.57
N SER A 56 9.05 -3.70 -7.58
CA SER A 56 10.43 -3.25 -7.40
C SER A 56 10.40 -1.92 -6.65
N PRO A 57 11.15 -1.76 -5.55
CA PRO A 57 11.18 -0.51 -4.83
C PRO A 57 11.50 0.60 -5.83
N VAL A 58 10.56 1.51 -6.04
CA VAL A 58 10.84 2.70 -6.83
C VAL A 58 11.86 3.50 -6.03
N ASN A 59 13.00 3.87 -6.64
CA ASN A 59 14.00 4.68 -5.95
C ASN A 59 13.49 6.12 -5.80
N LEU A 60 12.68 6.34 -4.76
CA LEU A 60 12.08 7.63 -4.45
C LEU A 60 13.15 8.71 -4.19
N THR A 61 14.34 8.31 -3.76
CA THR A 61 15.47 9.22 -3.54
C THR A 61 15.98 9.80 -4.86
N GLU A 62 16.17 8.96 -5.88
CA GLU A 62 16.58 9.41 -7.22
C GLU A 62 15.51 10.30 -7.84
N ILE A 63 14.24 9.92 -7.73
CA ILE A 63 13.13 10.76 -8.22
C ILE A 63 13.14 12.12 -7.52
N LYS A 64 13.27 12.15 -6.19
CA LYS A 64 13.34 13.40 -5.43
C LYS A 64 14.54 14.26 -5.83
N GLN A 65 15.70 13.64 -6.08
CA GLN A 65 16.89 14.35 -6.54
C GLN A 65 16.69 14.94 -7.94
N ALA A 66 16.15 14.16 -8.89
CA ALA A 66 15.85 14.62 -10.24
C ALA A 66 14.85 15.79 -10.23
N VAL A 67 13.78 15.67 -9.43
CA VAL A 67 12.79 16.74 -9.24
C VAL A 67 13.42 18.00 -8.64
N ASN A 68 14.34 17.86 -7.69
CA ASN A 68 15.03 19.02 -7.11
C ASN A 68 16.00 19.69 -8.10
N ARG A 69 16.68 18.91 -8.95
CA ARG A 69 17.54 19.46 -10.02
C ARG A 69 16.72 20.28 -11.01
N LEU A 70 15.61 19.70 -11.50
CA LEU A 70 14.69 20.39 -12.40
C LEU A 70 14.12 21.67 -11.78
N HIS A 71 13.69 21.63 -10.51
CA HIS A 71 13.25 22.82 -9.81
C HIS A 71 14.32 23.91 -9.76
N SER A 72 15.59 23.57 -9.51
CA SER A 72 16.68 24.54 -9.51
C SER A 72 16.93 25.12 -10.90
N GLU A 73 16.92 24.30 -11.96
CA GLU A 73 17.12 24.73 -13.35
C GLU A 73 16.04 25.70 -13.83
N LEU A 74 14.80 25.49 -13.39
CA LEU A 74 13.66 26.34 -13.75
C LEU A 74 13.50 27.59 -12.87
N GLY A 75 14.47 27.89 -11.98
CA GLY A 75 14.33 29.01 -11.05
C GLY A 75 13.16 28.80 -10.07
N MET A 76 12.87 27.57 -9.69
CA MET A 76 11.88 27.20 -8.66
C MET A 76 12.57 26.54 -7.47
N GLY A 77 13.79 27.03 -7.17
CA GLY A 77 14.65 26.54 -6.11
C GLY A 77 13.99 26.61 -4.72
N PHE A 78 14.64 26.02 -3.73
CA PHE A 78 14.12 26.01 -2.36
C PHE A 78 13.91 27.42 -1.78
N GLU A 79 14.80 28.38 -2.09
CA GLU A 79 14.67 29.77 -1.64
C GLU A 79 13.50 30.51 -2.31
N GLU A 80 13.29 30.30 -3.61
CA GLU A 80 12.19 30.91 -4.35
C GLU A 80 10.82 30.43 -3.84
N ARG A 81 10.73 29.15 -3.45
CA ARG A 81 9.54 28.59 -2.78
C ARG A 81 9.28 29.18 -1.40
N ARG A 82 10.29 29.73 -0.70
CA ARG A 82 10.09 30.42 0.58
C ARG A 82 9.50 31.82 0.41
N VAL A 83 9.67 32.45 -0.76
CA VAL A 83 9.09 33.76 -1.08
C VAL A 83 7.56 33.69 -0.97
N PHE A 84 6.96 32.65 -1.52
CA PHE A 84 5.51 32.42 -1.43
C PHE A 84 5.02 32.03 -0.02
N ARG A 85 5.88 31.47 0.83
CA ARG A 85 5.55 31.22 2.26
C ARG A 85 5.62 32.49 3.10
N ARG A 86 6.30 33.54 2.62
CA ARG A 86 6.44 34.83 3.30
C ARG A 86 5.34 35.82 2.94
N TYR A 87 4.44 35.46 2.04
CA TYR A 87 3.20 36.21 1.84
C TYR A 87 2.37 36.11 3.13
N LYS A 88 2.51 37.13 3.98
CA LYS A 88 1.49 37.46 4.96
C LYS A 88 0.27 37.81 4.12
N GLY A 89 -0.68 36.89 3.98
CA GLY A 89 -2.00 37.25 3.48
C GLY A 89 -2.45 38.49 4.25
N THR A 90 -2.92 39.52 3.55
CA THR A 90 -3.58 40.68 4.14
C THR A 90 -4.84 40.19 4.85
N GLY A 91 -4.65 39.68 6.05
CA GLY A 91 -5.64 39.18 6.97
C GLY A 91 -5.07 39.46 8.35
N GLU A 92 -5.57 40.56 8.90
CA GLU A 92 -5.43 41.08 10.26
C GLU A 92 -4.57 40.26 11.23
N GLN A 93 -3.52 40.92 11.72
CA GLN A 93 -2.65 40.41 12.78
C GLN A 93 -3.44 40.34 14.09
N ASN A 94 -3.94 39.16 14.46
CA ASN A 94 -4.37 38.87 15.82
C ASN A 94 -3.44 37.82 16.45
N THR A 95 -2.51 38.36 17.24
CA THR A 95 -1.89 37.86 18.49
C THR A 95 -1.57 36.38 18.71
N SER A 96 -0.33 36.22 19.20
CA SER A 96 0.15 35.28 20.23
C SER A 96 0.85 34.00 19.76
N GLY A 97 2.05 33.77 20.33
CA GLY A 97 2.54 32.40 20.56
C GLY A 97 3.94 32.06 20.06
N ASN A 98 4.90 32.25 20.97
CA ASN A 98 6.04 31.35 21.21
C ASN A 98 7.34 31.56 20.40
N ALA A 99 8.17 32.49 20.89
CA ALA A 99 9.60 32.51 20.66
C ALA A 99 10.27 31.29 21.34
N ARG A 100 10.55 30.23 20.57
CA ARG A 100 11.36 29.12 21.07
C ARG A 100 12.85 29.50 21.03
N SER A 101 13.33 29.89 22.20
CA SER A 101 14.72 30.02 22.62
C SER A 101 15.67 29.02 21.93
N LYS A 102 16.73 29.54 21.31
CA LYS A 102 17.99 28.82 21.10
C LYS A 102 19.08 29.63 21.81
N LYS A 103 19.41 29.21 23.04
CA LYS A 103 20.69 29.58 23.67
C LYS A 103 21.70 28.48 23.35
N CYS A 104 22.84 28.88 22.82
CA CYS A 104 24.11 28.20 23.04
C CYS A 104 24.62 28.55 24.44
#